data_AF-A0A6C0LJ12-F1
#
_entry.id   AF-A0A6C0LJ12-F1
#
_cell.length_a   1.000
_cell.length_b   1.000
_cell.length_c   1.000
_cell.angle_alpha   90.00
_cell.angle_beta   90.00
_cell.angle_gamma   90.00
#
_symmetry.space_group_name_H-M   'P 1'
#
loop_
_entity.id
_entity.type
_entity.pdbx_description
1 polymer ?
#
loop_
_entity_poly.entity_id
_entity_poly.type
_entity_poly.pdbx_seq_one_letter_code
_entity_poly.pdbx_strand_id
1 'polypeptide(L)'
;GGTYHSEGNRGYGNGGAGLFGGGGSGGYDILYDAGIEFSGDDGLPNTGGGGGGSKYSGAGSLNGGNGGSGIVIIRYRGAFSYANTVSSASIELTRGLPGDANTDYKIGNYAGDFKIMSSTSNVDVNRLLLTSNGDITVSGSINAATKYLLDGRNILEDTSNYVLSTNNIISERIFHMNNDIVAMNTNTATNIIRDTSAKVTLLCNTMLAIGNLNSRSLHNTVNNFTDNTTSKFTMLCNTMLAIGKANDNNISNYIFATSNKILSAVNANSAINATANNLEVNGNLTVNSNLIVLGDSTRLETTVYTTERMEIVNANSTTTALMVQQNTANRDIFVASNMSATVFKIANNGDVNMNGSLTATNITGALNMANATSGTLAIARGGTGATTFTAGQVLIGNTTTSLLQTANLTWDIANSRLGIGTATPITKLHVVGEIIATDNIISYYSDERLKTKLGDINEPLKIINKLNGFYYIPNELARINGITNTDKEIGLSAQDVQKVLPEIVQIAPFDLATDDNGNKISKSGENYLTMSYERLAPVFVEAIKELEQKNIVLEQRNAILEQKNIVLTDKYNTLLEDITMIKKKLLIEPQ
;
A
#
# COMPACT_ATOMS: atom_id res chain seq x y z
N GLY A 1 -71.07 -85.91 -56.63
CA GLY A 1 -72.29 -86.68 -56.32
C GLY A 1 -73.40 -85.68 -56.13
N GLY A 2 -74.51 -85.73 -56.86
CA GLY A 2 -75.15 -86.90 -57.42
C GLY A 2 -76.39 -87.17 -56.61
N THR A 3 -77.52 -87.11 -57.28
CA THR A 3 -78.66 -88.03 -57.24
C THR A 3 -79.46 -87.63 -58.47
N TYR A 4 -79.95 -88.56 -59.28
CA TYR A 4 -81.26 -89.10 -58.97
C TYR A 4 -81.45 -90.53 -59.45
N HIS A 5 -82.18 -91.23 -58.59
CA HIS A 5 -82.89 -92.47 -58.83
C HIS A 5 -83.83 -92.37 -60.04
N SER A 6 -83.61 -93.22 -61.04
CA SER A 6 -84.59 -94.02 -61.81
C SER A 6 -84.05 -94.24 -63.23
N GLU A 7 -83.91 -95.50 -63.65
CA GLU A 7 -83.48 -95.98 -64.98
C GLU A 7 -81.95 -96.00 -65.29
N GLY A 8 -81.25 -96.94 -64.63
CA GLY A 8 -80.33 -97.89 -65.27
C GLY A 8 -78.82 -97.60 -65.35
N ASN A 9 -78.37 -96.44 -65.83
CA ASN A 9 -76.95 -96.25 -66.21
C ASN A 9 -76.11 -95.47 -65.18
N ARG A 10 -74.79 -95.74 -65.16
CA ARG A 10 -73.80 -95.19 -64.21
C ARG A 10 -73.90 -93.66 -64.10
N GLY A 11 -73.98 -93.15 -62.87
CA GLY A 11 -73.96 -91.71 -62.60
C GLY A 11 -72.62 -91.10 -63.01
N TYR A 12 -72.65 -90.14 -63.94
CA TYR A 12 -71.48 -89.43 -64.43
C TYR A 12 -70.73 -88.71 -63.31
N GLY A 13 -69.39 -88.84 -63.30
CA GLY A 13 -68.53 -87.99 -62.49
C GLY A 13 -68.80 -86.51 -62.79
N ASN A 14 -69.10 -85.73 -61.75
CA ASN A 14 -69.45 -84.31 -61.87
C ASN A 14 -68.24 -83.48 -62.37
N GLY A 15 -68.12 -83.31 -63.69
CA GLY A 15 -67.43 -82.22 -64.35
C GLY A 15 -68.43 -81.45 -65.21
N GLY A 16 -69.02 -80.39 -64.66
CA GLY A 16 -70.10 -79.62 -65.29
C GLY A 16 -69.75 -79.03 -66.66
N ALA A 17 -70.80 -78.79 -67.46
CA ALA A 17 -70.76 -78.29 -68.83
C ALA A 17 -69.68 -77.20 -69.02
N GLY A 18 -68.61 -77.57 -69.73
CA GLY A 18 -67.51 -76.66 -70.11
C GLY A 18 -66.16 -76.93 -69.43
N LEU A 19 -66.06 -77.84 -68.46
CA LEU A 19 -64.76 -78.25 -67.89
C LEU A 19 -64.61 -79.77 -67.81
N PHE A 20 -63.51 -80.27 -68.37
CA PHE A 20 -63.03 -81.66 -68.44
C PHE A 20 -62.66 -82.25 -67.06
N GLY A 21 -63.48 -82.04 -66.04
CA GLY A 21 -63.34 -82.71 -64.74
C GLY A 21 -63.69 -84.19 -64.89
N GLY A 22 -62.76 -84.98 -65.45
CA GLY A 22 -62.93 -86.39 -65.75
C GLY A 22 -62.80 -87.28 -64.52
N GLY A 23 -63.57 -87.01 -63.47
CA GLY A 23 -63.67 -87.92 -62.33
C GLY A 23 -64.26 -89.27 -62.78
N GLY A 24 -63.66 -90.38 -62.33
CA GLY A 24 -64.11 -91.72 -62.70
C GLY A 24 -65.54 -92.00 -62.22
N SER A 25 -66.32 -92.75 -63.00
CA SER A 25 -67.68 -93.14 -62.64
C SER A 25 -67.66 -94.23 -61.56
N GLY A 26 -68.54 -94.14 -60.57
CA GLY A 26 -68.68 -95.21 -59.56
C GLY A 26 -69.30 -96.49 -60.15
N GLY A 27 -69.02 -97.65 -59.54
CA GLY A 27 -69.64 -98.92 -59.92
C GLY A 27 -71.17 -98.94 -59.74
N TYR A 28 -71.89 -99.68 -60.59
CA TYR A 28 -73.36 -99.77 -60.62
C TYR A 28 -73.86 -101.23 -60.80
N ASP A 29 -75.11 -101.50 -60.37
CA ASP A 29 -75.84 -102.78 -60.45
C ASP A 29 -77.20 -102.57 -61.16
N ILE A 30 -77.47 -103.19 -62.32
CA ILE A 30 -78.84 -103.32 -62.88
C ILE A 30 -79.32 -104.76 -62.71
N LEU A 31 -80.50 -104.86 -62.10
CA LEU A 31 -81.32 -106.04 -61.84
C LEU A 31 -81.80 -106.80 -63.10
N TYR A 32 -81.88 -108.13 -62.92
CA TYR A 32 -82.51 -109.17 -63.76
C TYR A 32 -81.74 -109.64 -65.02
N ASP A 33 -81.13 -110.82 -64.83
CA ASP A 33 -80.71 -111.82 -65.82
C ASP A 33 -79.46 -111.55 -66.68
N ALA A 34 -78.32 -111.30 -66.03
CA ALA A 34 -76.98 -111.80 -66.41
C ALA A 34 -75.93 -111.17 -65.47
N GLY A 35 -75.42 -111.92 -64.49
CA GLY A 35 -74.55 -111.43 -63.41
C GLY A 35 -73.17 -110.90 -63.83
N ILE A 36 -73.09 -109.69 -64.37
CA ILE A 36 -71.84 -108.98 -64.65
C ILE A 36 -71.75 -107.75 -63.75
N GLU A 37 -70.85 -107.78 -62.77
CA GLU A 37 -70.50 -106.64 -61.93
C GLU A 37 -69.33 -105.85 -62.54
N PHE A 38 -69.31 -104.53 -62.38
CA PHE A 38 -68.23 -103.69 -62.91
C PHE A 38 -67.52 -102.87 -61.82
N SER A 39 -66.19 -102.89 -61.84
CA SER A 39 -65.30 -102.05 -61.01
C SER A 39 -65.44 -100.56 -61.32
N GLY A 40 -65.02 -99.69 -60.38
CA GLY A 40 -64.99 -98.24 -60.58
C GLY A 40 -63.92 -97.83 -61.60
N ASP A 41 -64.21 -96.79 -62.39
CA ASP A 41 -63.30 -96.34 -63.46
C ASP A 41 -62.19 -95.42 -62.89
N ASP A 42 -60.99 -95.47 -63.47
CA ASP A 42 -59.90 -94.53 -63.16
C ASP A 42 -60.27 -93.09 -63.59
N GLY A 43 -59.78 -92.10 -62.86
CA GLY A 43 -59.90 -90.69 -63.24
C GLY A 43 -59.11 -90.39 -64.51
N LEU A 44 -59.64 -89.50 -65.36
CA LEU A 44 -59.08 -89.18 -66.68
C LEU A 44 -57.67 -88.56 -66.53
N PRO A 45 -56.62 -89.10 -67.19
CA PRO A 45 -55.26 -88.55 -67.12
C PRO A 45 -55.20 -87.05 -67.49
N ASN A 46 -54.33 -86.29 -66.82
CA ASN A 46 -54.10 -84.85 -66.97
C ASN A 46 -55.24 -83.91 -66.53
N THR A 47 -56.27 -84.43 -65.85
CA THR A 47 -57.38 -83.61 -65.32
C THR A 47 -57.29 -83.31 -63.82
N GLY A 48 -56.43 -84.03 -63.09
CA GLY A 48 -56.38 -83.99 -61.62
C GLY A 48 -57.63 -84.54 -60.93
N GLY A 49 -58.57 -85.17 -61.67
CA GLY A 49 -59.80 -85.74 -61.13
C GLY A 49 -59.59 -87.10 -60.44
N GLY A 50 -60.28 -87.35 -59.33
CA GLY A 50 -60.22 -88.63 -58.59
C GLY A 50 -60.94 -89.78 -59.32
N GLY A 51 -60.50 -91.02 -59.08
CA GLY A 51 -61.15 -92.24 -59.62
C GLY A 51 -62.49 -92.54 -58.95
N GLY A 52 -63.31 -93.37 -59.62
CA GLY A 52 -64.64 -93.76 -59.17
C GLY A 52 -64.61 -94.83 -58.07
N GLY A 53 -65.48 -94.70 -57.06
CA GLY A 53 -65.60 -95.67 -55.98
C GLY A 53 -66.30 -96.98 -56.41
N SER A 54 -65.90 -98.11 -55.82
CA SER A 54 -66.56 -99.42 -56.01
C SER A 54 -67.61 -99.71 -54.92
N LYS A 55 -68.49 -100.70 -55.16
CA LYS A 55 -69.43 -101.24 -54.17
C LYS A 55 -69.03 -102.68 -53.80
N TYR A 56 -69.35 -103.10 -52.57
CA TYR A 56 -69.11 -104.46 -52.06
C TYR A 56 -70.38 -105.31 -52.24
N SER A 57 -70.36 -106.32 -53.11
CA SER A 57 -71.38 -107.37 -53.15
C SER A 57 -70.76 -108.65 -52.53
N GLY A 58 -71.58 -109.50 -51.92
CA GLY A 58 -71.17 -110.61 -51.04
C GLY A 58 -70.40 -111.77 -51.70
N ALA A 59 -69.76 -111.57 -52.85
CA ALA A 59 -68.97 -112.59 -53.55
C ALA A 59 -67.70 -112.00 -54.23
N GLY A 60 -66.83 -111.36 -53.46
CA GLY A 60 -65.48 -110.95 -53.90
C GLY A 60 -65.33 -109.45 -54.13
N SER A 61 -64.27 -108.86 -53.56
CA SER A 61 -64.07 -107.41 -53.50
C SER A 61 -63.69 -106.84 -54.89
N LEU A 62 -64.48 -105.91 -55.43
CA LEU A 62 -64.10 -105.12 -56.61
C LEU A 62 -63.30 -103.88 -56.20
N ASN A 63 -62.15 -103.66 -56.85
CA ASN A 63 -61.29 -102.50 -56.60
C ASN A 63 -61.94 -101.19 -57.14
N GLY A 64 -61.73 -100.08 -56.43
CA GLY A 64 -62.06 -98.75 -56.94
C GLY A 64 -61.02 -98.26 -57.95
N GLY A 65 -61.38 -97.27 -58.77
CA GLY A 65 -60.47 -96.69 -59.77
C GLY A 65 -59.41 -95.76 -59.16
N ASN A 66 -58.23 -95.70 -59.77
CA ASN A 66 -57.14 -94.78 -59.45
C ASN A 66 -57.49 -93.33 -59.84
N GLY A 67 -56.88 -92.34 -59.18
CA GLY A 67 -56.99 -90.94 -59.59
C GLY A 67 -56.23 -90.60 -60.88
N GLY A 68 -56.73 -89.64 -61.67
CA GLY A 68 -56.06 -89.13 -62.86
C GLY A 68 -54.87 -88.22 -62.53
N SER A 69 -53.85 -88.23 -63.38
CA SER A 69 -52.67 -87.35 -63.27
C SER A 69 -53.01 -85.86 -63.47
N GLY A 70 -52.16 -84.93 -63.01
CA GLY A 70 -52.34 -83.48 -63.21
C GLY A 70 -51.10 -82.65 -62.87
N ILE A 71 -51.01 -81.43 -63.39
CA ILE A 71 -49.89 -80.49 -63.17
C ILE A 71 -50.28 -79.45 -62.12
N VAL A 72 -49.45 -79.29 -61.09
CA VAL A 72 -49.60 -78.24 -60.07
C VAL A 72 -48.64 -77.08 -60.42
N ILE A 73 -49.19 -75.92 -60.75
CA ILE A 73 -48.41 -74.67 -60.95
C ILE A 73 -48.64 -73.77 -59.73
N ILE A 74 -47.65 -73.67 -58.85
CA ILE A 74 -47.61 -72.68 -57.77
C ILE A 74 -46.69 -71.55 -58.21
N ARG A 75 -47.23 -70.38 -58.54
CA ARG A 75 -46.48 -69.14 -58.71
C ARG A 75 -46.53 -68.33 -57.41
N TYR A 76 -45.42 -68.22 -56.71
CA TYR A 76 -45.22 -67.27 -55.62
C TYR A 76 -44.09 -66.30 -56.03
N ARG A 77 -44.22 -65.02 -55.67
CA ARG A 77 -43.12 -64.06 -55.80
C ARG A 77 -42.06 -64.44 -54.77
N GLY A 78 -40.95 -65.02 -55.23
CA GLY A 78 -39.75 -65.08 -54.42
C GLY A 78 -39.41 -63.66 -53.99
N ALA A 79 -39.35 -63.43 -52.68
CA ALA A 79 -38.73 -62.22 -52.16
C ALA A 79 -37.35 -62.12 -52.81
N PHE A 80 -37.05 -60.98 -53.42
CA PHE A 80 -35.67 -60.60 -53.61
C PHE A 80 -35.04 -60.67 -52.23
N SER A 81 -34.27 -61.74 -51.99
CA SER A 81 -33.23 -61.69 -51.00
C SER A 81 -32.29 -60.62 -51.54
N TYR A 82 -32.52 -59.38 -51.15
CA TYR A 82 -31.50 -58.36 -51.17
C TYR A 82 -30.46 -58.86 -50.16
N ALA A 83 -29.68 -59.86 -50.56
CA ALA A 83 -28.47 -60.30 -49.88
C ALA A 83 -27.39 -59.24 -50.10
N ASN A 84 -27.75 -58.00 -49.81
CA ASN A 84 -26.85 -56.96 -49.40
C ASN A 84 -27.05 -56.92 -47.87
N THR A 85 -26.65 -57.99 -47.20
CA THR A 85 -26.08 -57.80 -45.87
C THR A 85 -24.84 -56.98 -46.14
N VAL A 86 -24.98 -55.65 -46.24
CA VAL A 86 -23.85 -54.74 -46.09
C VAL A 86 -23.28 -55.19 -44.76
N SER A 87 -22.20 -55.95 -44.82
CA SER A 87 -21.58 -56.52 -43.62
C SER A 87 -21.23 -55.37 -42.70
N SER A 88 -21.01 -54.18 -43.27
CA SER A 88 -20.69 -52.97 -42.55
C SER A 88 -21.58 -51.80 -42.96
N ALA A 89 -22.01 -51.00 -41.99
CA ALA A 89 -22.61 -49.69 -42.17
C ALA A 89 -21.75 -48.66 -41.45
N SER A 90 -21.29 -47.64 -42.17
CA SER A 90 -20.37 -46.64 -41.62
C SER A 90 -20.73 -45.22 -42.03
N ILE A 91 -20.44 -44.30 -41.11
CA ILE A 91 -20.35 -42.86 -41.35
C ILE A 91 -18.86 -42.56 -41.57
N GLU A 92 -18.53 -41.99 -42.74
CA GLU A 92 -17.17 -41.54 -43.05
C GLU A 92 -17.06 -40.03 -42.81
N LEU A 93 -16.11 -39.64 -41.97
CA LEU A 93 -15.75 -38.27 -41.65
C LEU A 93 -14.43 -37.95 -42.36
N THR A 94 -14.55 -37.61 -43.65
CA THR A 94 -13.41 -37.30 -44.52
C THR A 94 -12.96 -35.85 -44.34
N ARG A 95 -11.67 -35.63 -44.13
CA ARG A 95 -11.04 -34.31 -44.04
C ARG A 95 -10.07 -34.12 -45.20
N GLY A 96 -10.59 -33.64 -46.33
CA GLY A 96 -9.81 -33.41 -47.55
C GLY A 96 -10.41 -34.17 -48.73
N LEU A 97 -9.56 -34.80 -49.52
CA LEU A 97 -9.98 -35.67 -50.64
C LEU A 97 -9.83 -37.15 -50.23
N PRO A 98 -10.71 -38.05 -50.71
CA PRO A 98 -10.59 -39.48 -50.44
C PRO A 98 -9.20 -40.02 -50.85
N GLY A 99 -8.50 -40.65 -49.92
CA GLY A 99 -7.19 -41.28 -50.16
C GLY A 99 -5.98 -40.36 -50.09
N ASP A 100 -6.13 -39.13 -49.60
CA ASP A 100 -5.00 -38.24 -49.32
C ASP A 100 -4.22 -38.67 -48.05
N ALA A 101 -3.24 -37.86 -47.64
CA ALA A 101 -2.42 -38.12 -46.45
C ALA A 101 -3.07 -37.62 -45.14
N ASN A 102 -4.26 -37.04 -45.20
CA ASN A 102 -4.99 -36.65 -44.00
C ASN A 102 -5.59 -37.88 -43.32
N THR A 103 -5.72 -37.79 -41.99
CA THR A 103 -6.41 -38.81 -41.22
C THR A 103 -7.91 -38.53 -41.22
N ASP A 104 -8.65 -39.39 -41.88
CA ASP A 104 -10.10 -39.47 -41.83
C ASP A 104 -10.53 -40.40 -40.70
N TYR A 105 -11.79 -40.29 -40.28
CA TYR A 105 -12.37 -41.23 -39.32
C TYR A 105 -13.59 -41.90 -39.89
N LYS A 106 -13.72 -43.19 -39.60
CA LYS A 106 -14.91 -43.98 -39.93
C LYS A 106 -15.50 -44.52 -38.64
N ILE A 107 -16.80 -44.33 -38.48
CA ILE A 107 -17.55 -44.82 -37.32
C ILE A 107 -18.66 -45.70 -37.86
N GLY A 108 -18.70 -46.96 -37.44
CA GLY A 108 -19.67 -47.87 -38.01
C GLY A 108 -19.80 -49.17 -37.27
N ASN A 109 -20.84 -49.90 -37.65
CA ASN A 109 -20.98 -51.31 -37.36
C ASN A 109 -20.30 -52.07 -38.51
N TYR A 110 -19.31 -52.88 -38.20
CA TYR A 110 -18.57 -53.69 -39.16
C TYR A 110 -18.66 -55.16 -38.77
N ALA A 111 -19.57 -55.87 -39.42
CA ALA A 111 -19.89 -57.28 -39.25
C ALA A 111 -20.31 -57.65 -37.82
N GLY A 112 -21.05 -56.77 -37.16
CA GLY A 112 -21.55 -56.95 -35.79
C GLY A 112 -20.71 -56.24 -34.72
N ASP A 113 -19.48 -55.84 -35.05
CA ASP A 113 -18.62 -55.11 -34.13
C ASP A 113 -18.74 -53.60 -34.34
N PHE A 114 -18.83 -52.84 -33.25
CA PHE A 114 -18.77 -51.39 -33.32
C PHE A 114 -17.32 -50.94 -33.40
N LYS A 115 -16.94 -50.25 -34.48
CA LYS A 115 -15.57 -49.78 -34.71
C LYS A 115 -15.53 -48.28 -34.94
N ILE A 116 -14.57 -47.64 -34.26
CA ILE A 116 -14.03 -46.34 -34.66
C ILE A 116 -12.68 -46.60 -35.29
N MET A 117 -12.56 -46.33 -36.58
CA MET A 117 -11.33 -46.49 -37.34
C MET A 117 -10.78 -45.13 -37.73
N SER A 118 -9.46 -44.98 -37.71
CA SER A 118 -8.78 -43.92 -38.46
C SER A 118 -8.39 -44.47 -39.83
N SER A 119 -8.64 -43.72 -40.89
CA SER A 119 -8.12 -44.01 -42.22
C SER A 119 -7.05 -42.98 -42.57
N THR A 120 -5.89 -43.39 -43.07
CA THR A 120 -4.92 -42.45 -43.64
C THR A 120 -4.36 -43.07 -44.91
N SER A 121 -4.44 -42.36 -46.04
CA SER A 121 -4.09 -42.90 -47.37
C SER A 121 -4.76 -44.25 -47.66
N ASN A 122 -6.05 -44.34 -47.35
CA ASN A 122 -6.90 -45.54 -47.52
C ASN A 122 -6.50 -46.76 -46.66
N VAL A 123 -5.68 -46.59 -45.61
CA VAL A 123 -5.38 -47.65 -44.65
C VAL A 123 -6.20 -47.45 -43.39
N ASP A 124 -7.20 -48.32 -43.18
CA ASP A 124 -8.06 -48.33 -41.99
C ASP A 124 -7.38 -49.01 -40.81
N VAL A 125 -7.32 -48.32 -39.66
CA VAL A 125 -6.79 -48.83 -38.40
C VAL A 125 -7.85 -48.68 -37.30
N ASN A 126 -8.23 -49.79 -36.67
CA ASN A 126 -9.12 -49.79 -35.51
C ASN A 126 -8.49 -48.99 -34.37
N ARG A 127 -9.19 -47.96 -33.87
CA ARG A 127 -8.80 -47.16 -32.71
C ARG A 127 -9.58 -47.55 -31.46
N LEU A 128 -10.88 -47.79 -31.64
CA LEU A 128 -11.77 -48.36 -30.64
C LEU A 128 -12.57 -49.48 -31.31
N LEU A 129 -12.50 -50.68 -30.75
CA LEU A 129 -13.25 -51.85 -31.18
C LEU A 129 -14.06 -52.36 -29.98
N LEU A 130 -15.38 -52.40 -30.13
CA LEU A 130 -16.26 -53.14 -29.24
C LEU A 130 -16.78 -54.35 -30.00
N THR A 131 -16.36 -55.54 -29.58
CA THR A 131 -16.80 -56.79 -30.23
C THR A 131 -18.23 -57.12 -29.84
N SER A 132 -18.89 -57.95 -30.66
CA SER A 132 -20.22 -58.50 -30.34
C SER A 132 -20.30 -59.26 -29.01
N ASN A 133 -19.17 -59.73 -28.46
CA ASN A 133 -19.08 -60.39 -27.14
C ASN A 133 -18.92 -59.41 -25.97
N GLY A 134 -18.81 -58.10 -26.23
CA GLY A 134 -18.67 -57.06 -25.22
C GLY A 134 -17.22 -56.66 -24.90
N ASP A 135 -16.22 -57.23 -25.59
CA ASP A 135 -14.82 -56.87 -25.36
C ASP A 135 -14.49 -55.50 -25.97
N ILE A 136 -13.88 -54.62 -25.16
CA ILE A 136 -13.39 -53.32 -25.62
C ILE A 136 -11.88 -53.40 -25.84
N THR A 137 -11.46 -53.16 -27.09
CA THR A 137 -10.06 -52.96 -27.45
C THR A 137 -9.81 -51.50 -27.83
N VAL A 138 -8.87 -50.86 -27.15
CA VAL A 138 -8.33 -49.54 -27.52
C VAL A 138 -6.92 -49.77 -28.07
N SER A 139 -6.63 -49.30 -29.28
CA SER A 139 -5.35 -49.56 -29.97
C SER A 139 -4.17 -48.72 -29.45
N GLY A 140 -4.26 -48.23 -28.22
CA GLY A 140 -3.29 -47.36 -27.56
C GLY A 140 -3.48 -47.37 -26.04
N SER A 141 -2.63 -46.65 -25.31
CA SER A 141 -2.70 -46.59 -23.85
C SER A 141 -3.99 -45.91 -23.38
N ILE A 142 -4.69 -46.53 -22.44
CA ILE A 142 -5.80 -45.92 -21.71
C ILE A 142 -5.21 -45.17 -20.51
N ASN A 143 -5.25 -43.83 -20.54
CA ASN A 143 -4.88 -43.01 -19.38
C ASN A 143 -6.04 -42.97 -18.37
N ALA A 144 -6.24 -44.05 -17.63
CA ALA A 144 -7.26 -44.16 -16.60
C ALA A 144 -6.73 -43.58 -15.29
N ALA A 145 -7.20 -42.37 -14.92
CA ALA A 145 -6.61 -41.64 -13.81
C ALA A 145 -6.83 -42.27 -12.42
N THR A 146 -7.76 -43.22 -12.21
CA THR A 146 -8.01 -43.71 -10.84
C THR A 146 -8.43 -45.16 -10.60
N LYS A 147 -9.10 -45.94 -11.47
CA LYS A 147 -9.52 -47.32 -11.10
C LYS A 147 -9.70 -48.29 -12.28
N TYR A 148 -9.19 -49.52 -12.13
CA TYR A 148 -9.61 -50.71 -12.87
C TYR A 148 -10.54 -51.54 -11.96
N LEU A 149 -11.83 -51.50 -12.26
CA LEU A 149 -12.86 -52.17 -11.47
C LEU A 149 -13.31 -53.44 -12.20
N LEU A 150 -13.28 -54.58 -11.50
CA LEU A 150 -14.01 -55.79 -11.90
C LEU A 150 -15.02 -56.07 -10.80
N ASP A 151 -16.31 -56.17 -11.14
CA ASP A 151 -17.42 -56.34 -10.19
C ASP A 151 -17.43 -55.32 -9.03
N GLY A 152 -17.00 -54.09 -9.30
CA GLY A 152 -16.98 -53.00 -8.31
C GLY A 152 -15.79 -53.00 -7.34
N ARG A 153 -14.82 -53.93 -7.48
CA ARG A 153 -13.59 -53.96 -6.68
C ARG A 153 -12.35 -53.58 -7.48
N ASN A 154 -11.37 -52.97 -6.82
CA ASN A 154 -10.10 -52.59 -7.43
C ASN A 154 -9.19 -53.83 -7.58
N ILE A 155 -9.03 -54.29 -8.82
CA ILE A 155 -8.29 -55.53 -9.10
C ILE A 155 -6.81 -55.46 -8.70
N LEU A 156 -6.20 -54.26 -8.69
CA LEU A 156 -4.80 -54.07 -8.30
C LEU A 156 -4.61 -54.20 -6.77
N GLU A 157 -5.64 -53.84 -5.99
CA GLU A 157 -5.65 -53.95 -4.53
C GLU A 157 -5.90 -55.40 -4.09
N ASP A 158 -6.85 -56.09 -4.73
CA ASP A 158 -7.12 -57.51 -4.50
C ASP A 158 -5.89 -58.39 -4.85
N THR A 159 -5.17 -58.07 -5.93
CA THR A 159 -3.94 -58.80 -6.31
C THR A 159 -2.81 -58.56 -5.31
N SER A 160 -2.69 -57.35 -4.76
CA SER A 160 -1.66 -57.04 -3.75
C SER A 160 -1.89 -57.78 -2.44
N ASN A 161 -3.15 -57.94 -2.01
CA ASN A 161 -3.50 -58.72 -0.82
C ASN A 161 -3.26 -60.23 -1.01
N TYR A 162 -3.52 -60.76 -2.21
CA TYR A 162 -3.21 -62.16 -2.52
C TYR A 162 -1.70 -62.43 -2.53
N VAL A 163 -0.90 -61.53 -3.11
CA VAL A 163 0.58 -61.62 -3.12
C VAL A 163 1.15 -61.48 -1.70
N LEU A 164 0.59 -60.60 -0.86
CA LEU A 164 1.01 -60.46 0.54
C LEU A 164 0.70 -61.74 1.36
N SER A 165 -0.49 -62.33 1.18
CA SER A 165 -0.87 -63.56 1.88
C SER A 165 -0.05 -64.77 1.46
N THR A 166 0.26 -64.91 0.16
CA THR A 166 1.13 -65.98 -0.34
C THR A 166 2.59 -65.76 0.06
N ASN A 167 3.08 -64.52 0.13
CA ASN A 167 4.42 -64.23 0.65
C ASN A 167 4.57 -64.56 2.14
N ASN A 168 3.53 -64.35 2.95
CA ASN A 168 3.56 -64.76 4.35
C ASN A 168 3.56 -66.29 4.50
N ILE A 169 2.78 -67.01 3.69
CA ILE A 169 2.79 -68.49 3.67
C ILE A 169 4.14 -69.03 3.16
N ILE A 170 4.74 -68.43 2.14
CA ILE A 170 6.04 -68.84 1.59
C ILE A 170 7.17 -68.50 2.57
N SER A 171 7.13 -67.35 3.24
CA SER A 171 8.13 -66.98 4.26
C SER A 171 8.06 -67.87 5.49
N GLU A 172 6.86 -68.19 5.98
CA GLU A 172 6.67 -69.12 7.10
C GLU A 172 7.12 -70.54 6.72
N ARG A 173 6.84 -70.96 5.48
CA ARG A 173 7.27 -72.27 4.96
C ARG A 173 8.77 -72.34 4.70
N ILE A 174 9.43 -71.26 4.28
CA ILE A 174 10.91 -71.17 4.17
C ILE A 174 11.56 -71.15 5.56
N PHE A 175 10.94 -70.49 6.55
CA PHE A 175 11.41 -70.49 7.94
C PHE A 175 11.29 -71.88 8.58
N HIS A 176 10.17 -72.59 8.34
CA HIS A 176 10.01 -73.98 8.76
C HIS A 176 10.93 -74.93 8.00
N MET A 177 11.10 -74.78 6.68
CA MET A 177 12.05 -75.57 5.90
C MET A 177 13.50 -75.35 6.31
N ASN A 178 13.92 -74.12 6.66
CA ASN A 178 15.26 -73.86 7.17
C ASN A 178 15.48 -74.46 8.56
N ASN A 179 14.47 -74.41 9.44
CA ASN A 179 14.55 -75.09 10.74
C ASN A 179 14.51 -76.63 10.61
N ASP A 180 13.75 -77.17 9.66
CA ASP A 180 13.73 -78.61 9.35
C ASP A 180 15.07 -79.07 8.72
N ILE A 181 15.70 -78.26 7.86
CA ILE A 181 17.02 -78.54 7.27
C ILE A 181 18.15 -78.47 8.32
N VAL A 182 18.05 -77.57 9.32
CA VAL A 182 19.02 -77.46 10.43
C VAL A 182 18.80 -78.55 11.49
N ALA A 183 17.55 -78.95 11.75
CA ALA A 183 17.20 -80.08 12.64
C ALA A 183 17.50 -81.46 12.00
N MET A 184 17.38 -81.59 10.67
CA MET A 184 17.80 -82.80 9.94
C MET A 184 19.33 -82.95 9.81
N ASN A 185 20.10 -81.85 9.91
CA ASN A 185 21.57 -81.88 9.85
C ASN A 185 22.28 -82.15 11.19
N THR A 186 21.56 -82.17 12.32
CA THR A 186 22.17 -82.47 13.64
C THR A 186 21.63 -83.74 14.31
N ASN A 187 20.53 -84.35 13.83
CA ASN A 187 20.01 -85.62 14.38
C ASN A 187 19.73 -86.75 13.37
N THR A 188 19.98 -86.59 12.06
CA THR A 188 19.83 -87.67 11.05
C THR A 188 21.11 -88.03 10.28
N ALA A 189 22.19 -87.27 10.44
CA ALA A 189 23.50 -87.54 9.80
C ALA A 189 24.37 -88.57 10.54
N THR A 190 24.09 -88.91 11.80
CA THR A 190 24.91 -89.83 12.62
C THR A 190 24.42 -91.29 12.66
N ASN A 191 23.19 -91.60 12.23
CA ASN A 191 22.67 -93.00 12.28
C ASN A 191 22.38 -93.66 10.91
N ILE A 192 22.40 -92.94 9.78
CA ILE A 192 22.20 -93.55 8.43
C ILE A 192 23.52 -93.71 7.64
N ILE A 193 24.53 -92.88 7.92
CA ILE A 193 25.85 -92.92 7.25
C ILE A 193 26.73 -94.06 7.80
N ARG A 194 26.55 -94.50 9.06
CA ARG A 194 27.37 -95.55 9.69
C ARG A 194 27.01 -96.98 9.26
N ASP A 195 25.75 -97.25 8.91
CA ASP A 195 25.27 -98.60 8.56
C ASP A 195 25.36 -98.90 7.04
N THR A 196 25.28 -97.86 6.20
CA THR A 196 25.45 -97.98 4.74
C THR A 196 26.94 -98.03 4.34
N SER A 197 27.81 -97.29 5.04
CA SER A 197 29.26 -97.32 4.79
C SER A 197 29.90 -98.67 5.21
N ALA A 198 29.45 -99.31 6.30
CA ALA A 198 29.96 -100.63 6.70
C ALA A 198 29.55 -101.77 5.74
N LYS A 199 28.33 -101.71 5.18
CA LYS A 199 27.84 -102.68 4.18
C LYS A 199 28.52 -102.49 2.81
N VAL A 200 28.76 -101.26 2.39
CA VAL A 200 29.45 -100.95 1.12
C VAL A 200 30.95 -101.26 1.20
N THR A 201 31.63 -101.04 2.33
CA THR A 201 33.03 -101.46 2.51
C THR A 201 33.21 -102.98 2.60
N LEU A 202 32.24 -103.72 3.17
CA LEU A 202 32.23 -105.19 3.14
C LEU A 202 32.00 -105.73 1.71
N LEU A 203 31.07 -105.12 0.96
CA LEU A 203 30.76 -105.47 -0.43
C LEU A 203 31.95 -105.21 -1.37
N CYS A 204 32.61 -104.05 -1.21
CA CYS A 204 33.79 -103.66 -2.00
C CYS A 204 35.02 -104.54 -1.71
N ASN A 205 35.21 -105.04 -0.48
CA ASN A 205 36.27 -106.00 -0.16
C ASN A 205 36.00 -107.41 -0.73
N THR A 206 34.75 -107.85 -0.83
CA THR A 206 34.37 -109.07 -1.58
C THR A 206 34.51 -108.93 -3.10
N MET A 207 34.21 -107.75 -3.66
CA MET A 207 34.33 -107.49 -5.11
C MET A 207 35.78 -107.32 -5.59
N LEU A 208 36.68 -106.80 -4.75
CA LEU A 208 38.13 -106.78 -5.03
C LEU A 208 38.77 -108.19 -4.97
N ALA A 209 38.16 -109.15 -4.27
CA ALA A 209 38.58 -110.55 -4.27
C ALA A 209 38.09 -111.33 -5.51
N ILE A 210 36.97 -110.94 -6.11
CA ILE A 210 36.44 -111.53 -7.35
C ILE A 210 37.15 -110.97 -8.60
N GLY A 211 37.69 -109.76 -8.52
CA GLY A 211 38.58 -109.17 -9.53
C GLY A 211 39.91 -109.90 -9.76
N ASN A 212 40.15 -111.07 -9.14
CA ASN A 212 41.38 -111.84 -9.29
C ASN A 212 41.21 -113.27 -9.87
N LEU A 213 40.03 -113.62 -10.42
CA LEU A 213 39.86 -114.89 -11.14
C LEU A 213 39.07 -114.71 -12.45
N ASN A 214 39.85 -114.56 -13.54
CA ASN A 214 39.58 -115.05 -14.89
C ASN A 214 38.41 -114.45 -15.72
N SER A 215 38.84 -113.57 -16.64
CA SER A 215 38.64 -113.65 -18.09
C SER A 215 37.29 -113.35 -18.74
N ARG A 216 37.38 -112.44 -19.72
CA ARG A 216 36.71 -112.47 -21.04
C ARG A 216 35.18 -112.52 -21.01
N SER A 217 34.54 -111.41 -21.40
CA SER A 217 33.93 -111.30 -22.74
C SER A 217 32.97 -110.12 -22.86
N LEU A 218 32.99 -109.54 -24.07
CA LEU A 218 31.97 -108.71 -24.71
C LEU A 218 31.76 -107.31 -24.12
N HIS A 219 32.36 -106.25 -24.67
CA HIS A 219 32.21 -105.76 -26.05
C HIS A 219 30.74 -105.48 -26.40
N ASN A 220 30.49 -104.19 -26.63
CA ASN A 220 29.70 -103.61 -27.72
C ASN A 220 28.34 -102.94 -27.44
N THR A 221 28.31 -101.66 -27.84
CA THR A 221 27.20 -100.90 -28.46
C THR A 221 26.07 -100.48 -27.51
N VAL A 222 25.55 -99.24 -27.47
CA VAL A 222 25.15 -98.36 -28.58
C VAL A 222 25.06 -96.88 -28.12
N ASN A 223 25.53 -95.97 -28.99
CA ASN A 223 25.33 -94.52 -28.95
C ASN A 223 24.02 -94.07 -29.63
N ASN A 224 23.53 -92.89 -29.23
CA ASN A 224 22.59 -91.94 -29.88
C ASN A 224 21.08 -92.20 -29.82
N PHE A 225 20.34 -91.31 -29.13
CA PHE A 225 19.03 -90.77 -29.58
C PHE A 225 18.61 -89.48 -28.81
N THR A 226 18.06 -88.52 -29.57
CA THR A 226 16.98 -87.54 -29.27
C THR A 226 17.18 -86.21 -28.51
N ASP A 227 16.68 -85.16 -29.16
CA ASP A 227 16.37 -83.80 -28.68
C ASP A 227 15.70 -83.76 -27.30
N ASN A 228 16.46 -83.40 -26.27
CA ASN A 228 15.93 -83.28 -24.92
C ASN A 228 15.40 -81.86 -24.65
N THR A 229 14.08 -81.76 -24.49
CA THR A 229 13.31 -80.60 -23.99
C THR A 229 13.98 -79.92 -22.79
N THR A 230 14.70 -80.68 -21.97
CA THR A 230 15.42 -80.22 -20.78
C THR A 230 16.52 -79.18 -21.09
N SER A 231 17.25 -79.30 -22.21
CA SER A 231 18.30 -78.35 -22.57
C SER A 231 17.71 -77.01 -23.05
N LYS A 232 16.60 -77.05 -23.81
CA LYS A 232 15.85 -75.83 -24.21
C LYS A 232 15.19 -75.15 -23.00
N PHE A 233 14.63 -75.93 -22.08
CA PHE A 233 14.04 -75.43 -20.83
C PHE A 233 15.09 -74.77 -19.94
N THR A 234 16.28 -75.38 -19.81
CA THR A 234 17.39 -74.81 -19.05
C THR A 234 17.88 -73.48 -19.63
N MET A 235 18.00 -73.38 -20.97
CA MET A 235 18.40 -72.12 -21.62
C MET A 235 17.34 -71.02 -21.44
N LEU A 236 16.05 -71.35 -21.60
CA LEU A 236 14.93 -70.43 -21.38
C LEU A 236 14.89 -69.92 -19.93
N CYS A 237 15.05 -70.82 -18.95
CA CYS A 237 15.12 -70.46 -17.53
C CYS A 237 16.31 -69.53 -17.23
N ASN A 238 17.48 -69.79 -17.82
CA ASN A 238 18.65 -68.93 -17.65
C ASN A 238 18.46 -67.54 -18.29
N THR A 239 17.80 -67.45 -19.44
CA THR A 239 17.45 -66.16 -20.07
C THR A 239 16.43 -65.38 -19.23
N MET A 240 15.39 -66.03 -18.70
CA MET A 240 14.42 -65.40 -17.81
C MET A 240 15.07 -64.90 -16.50
N LEU A 241 16.01 -65.66 -15.93
CA LEU A 241 16.79 -65.24 -14.76
C LEU A 241 17.67 -64.01 -15.06
N ALA A 242 18.29 -63.95 -16.24
CA ALA A 242 19.10 -62.80 -16.65
C ALA A 242 18.24 -61.54 -16.87
N ILE A 243 17.09 -61.67 -17.53
CA ILE A 243 16.13 -60.56 -17.73
C ILE A 243 15.57 -60.09 -16.38
N GLY A 244 15.24 -61.00 -15.48
CA GLY A 244 14.80 -60.67 -14.11
C GLY A 244 15.84 -59.84 -13.36
N LYS A 245 17.10 -60.30 -13.33
CA LYS A 245 18.21 -59.55 -12.70
C LYS A 245 18.45 -58.19 -13.36
N ALA A 246 18.33 -58.08 -14.69
CA ALA A 246 18.50 -56.82 -15.38
C ALA A 246 17.36 -55.83 -15.06
N ASN A 247 16.11 -56.30 -14.97
CA ASN A 247 14.97 -55.48 -14.56
C ASN A 247 15.06 -55.04 -13.10
N ASP A 248 15.46 -55.92 -12.18
CA ASP A 248 15.67 -55.57 -10.78
C ASP A 248 16.77 -54.52 -10.61
N ASN A 249 17.87 -54.65 -11.36
CA ASN A 249 18.94 -53.65 -11.39
C ASN A 249 18.46 -52.32 -11.98
N ASN A 250 17.68 -52.34 -13.06
CA ASN A 250 17.15 -51.12 -13.68
C ASN A 250 16.14 -50.40 -12.78
N ILE A 251 15.25 -51.14 -12.11
CA ILE A 251 14.29 -50.58 -11.14
C ILE A 251 15.06 -50.01 -9.94
N SER A 252 16.04 -50.76 -9.41
CA SER A 252 16.88 -50.29 -8.30
C SER A 252 17.67 -49.03 -8.68
N ASN A 253 18.23 -48.98 -9.90
CA ASN A 253 18.94 -47.81 -10.41
C ASN A 253 17.99 -46.62 -10.62
N TYR A 254 16.77 -46.85 -11.11
CA TYR A 254 15.77 -45.79 -11.28
C TYR A 254 15.31 -45.24 -9.93
N ILE A 255 15.01 -46.10 -8.95
CA ILE A 255 14.68 -45.70 -7.58
C ILE A 255 15.85 -44.95 -6.94
N PHE A 256 17.07 -45.44 -7.08
CA PHE A 256 18.27 -44.79 -6.54
C PHE A 256 18.51 -43.41 -7.16
N ALA A 257 18.44 -43.30 -8.49
CA ALA A 257 18.60 -42.04 -9.20
C ALA A 257 17.50 -41.02 -8.87
N THR A 258 16.25 -41.49 -8.75
CA THR A 258 15.11 -40.62 -8.42
C THR A 258 15.17 -40.18 -6.96
N SER A 259 15.53 -41.09 -6.05
CA SER A 259 15.72 -40.79 -4.62
C SER A 259 16.85 -39.80 -4.39
N ASN A 260 17.95 -39.90 -5.14
CA ASN A 260 19.06 -38.93 -5.07
C ASN A 260 18.65 -37.54 -5.61
N LYS A 261 17.84 -37.49 -6.68
CA LYS A 261 17.29 -36.22 -7.18
C LYS A 261 16.33 -35.57 -6.17
N ILE A 262 15.46 -36.37 -5.55
CA ILE A 262 14.56 -35.90 -4.49
C ILE A 262 15.36 -35.46 -3.26
N LEU A 263 16.37 -36.22 -2.84
CA LEU A 263 17.24 -35.84 -1.73
C LEU A 263 18.01 -34.54 -2.02
N SER A 264 18.48 -34.35 -3.25
CA SER A 264 19.11 -33.10 -3.68
C SER A 264 18.12 -31.93 -3.66
N ALA A 265 16.89 -32.12 -4.15
CA ALA A 265 15.85 -31.09 -4.12
C ALA A 265 15.38 -30.76 -2.69
N VAL A 266 15.26 -31.77 -1.82
CA VAL A 266 14.91 -31.61 -0.40
C VAL A 266 16.04 -30.93 0.35
N ASN A 267 17.31 -31.26 0.11
CA ASN A 267 18.45 -30.57 0.71
C ASN A 267 18.56 -29.10 0.23
N ALA A 268 18.24 -28.83 -1.03
CA ALA A 268 18.16 -27.45 -1.53
C ALA A 268 17.01 -26.66 -0.87
N ASN A 269 15.89 -27.31 -0.53
CA ASN A 269 14.75 -26.68 0.15
C ASN A 269 14.94 -26.62 1.69
N SER A 270 15.77 -27.51 2.25
CA SER A 270 16.09 -27.60 3.69
C SER A 270 17.32 -26.77 4.10
N ALA A 271 18.04 -26.19 3.14
CA ALA A 271 19.15 -25.27 3.42
C ALA A 271 18.71 -23.98 4.15
N ILE A 272 17.39 -23.78 4.34
CA ILE A 272 16.82 -22.71 5.16
C ILE A 272 15.87 -23.29 6.23
N ASN A 273 16.21 -24.42 6.86
CA ASN A 273 15.93 -24.63 8.30
C ASN A 273 16.40 -26.01 8.79
N ALA A 274 17.26 -26.01 9.82
CA ALA A 274 16.98 -26.70 11.10
C ALA A 274 18.14 -26.68 12.14
N THR A 275 19.40 -26.32 11.83
CA THR A 275 20.48 -26.38 12.86
C THR A 275 21.56 -25.31 12.79
N ALA A 276 21.63 -24.50 11.74
CA ALA A 276 22.58 -23.41 11.65
C ALA A 276 21.89 -22.09 12.05
N ASN A 277 22.34 -21.46 13.15
CA ASN A 277 21.84 -20.16 13.61
C ASN A 277 22.10 -18.99 12.61
N ASN A 278 22.77 -19.27 11.49
CA ASN A 278 23.24 -18.26 10.54
C ASN A 278 22.82 -18.65 9.10
N LEU A 279 22.30 -17.67 8.35
CA LEU A 279 22.15 -17.72 6.89
C LEU A 279 23.14 -16.72 6.29
N GLU A 280 24.13 -17.21 5.56
CA GLU A 280 25.07 -16.37 4.81
C GLU A 280 24.63 -16.31 3.34
N VAL A 281 24.37 -15.10 2.83
CA VAL A 281 24.02 -14.87 1.42
C VAL A 281 25.18 -14.17 0.74
N ASN A 282 25.95 -14.91 -0.05
CA ASN A 282 27.01 -14.37 -0.89
C ASN A 282 26.41 -13.80 -2.19
N GLY A 283 25.86 -12.59 -2.11
CA GLY A 283 25.21 -11.89 -3.22
C GLY A 283 24.07 -10.97 -2.77
N ASN A 284 23.11 -10.73 -3.66
CA ASN A 284 21.93 -9.92 -3.36
C ASN A 284 20.82 -10.78 -2.75
N LEU A 285 20.15 -10.25 -1.71
CA LEU A 285 18.88 -10.79 -1.21
C LEU A 285 17.72 -10.03 -1.85
N THR A 286 16.86 -10.74 -2.60
CA THR A 286 15.61 -10.18 -3.15
C THR A 286 14.42 -10.84 -2.48
N VAL A 287 13.52 -10.04 -1.91
CA VAL A 287 12.30 -10.50 -1.23
C VAL A 287 11.09 -10.03 -2.04
N ASN A 288 10.31 -10.98 -2.58
CA ASN A 288 9.15 -10.69 -3.45
C ASN A 288 7.88 -10.28 -2.68
N SER A 289 7.96 -10.19 -1.36
CA SER A 289 6.88 -9.79 -0.45
C SER A 289 7.49 -9.07 0.76
N ASN A 290 7.18 -9.49 1.99
CA ASN A 290 7.67 -8.86 3.21
C ASN A 290 8.95 -9.52 3.74
N LEU A 291 9.93 -8.71 4.13
CA LEU A 291 11.01 -9.13 5.02
C LEU A 291 10.57 -8.86 6.47
N ILE A 292 10.35 -9.92 7.25
CA ILE A 292 10.02 -9.82 8.69
C ILE A 292 11.21 -10.33 9.48
N VAL A 293 11.82 -9.46 10.28
CA VAL A 293 12.94 -9.81 11.17
C VAL A 293 12.44 -9.77 12.62
N LEU A 294 12.48 -10.91 13.30
CA LEU A 294 12.11 -11.03 14.71
C LEU A 294 13.37 -11.24 15.55
N GLY A 295 13.54 -10.45 16.59
CA GLY A 295 14.69 -10.52 17.49
C GLY A 295 14.90 -9.20 18.22
N ASP A 296 15.87 -9.18 19.14
CA ASP A 296 16.16 -8.01 19.98
C ASP A 296 16.89 -6.90 19.22
N SER A 297 17.62 -7.24 18.16
CA SER A 297 18.40 -6.27 17.37
C SER A 297 18.55 -6.69 15.91
N THR A 298 18.54 -5.71 15.01
CA THR A 298 18.93 -5.85 13.60
C THR A 298 20.11 -4.93 13.34
N ARG A 299 21.21 -5.47 12.79
CA ARG A 299 22.41 -4.69 12.44
C ARG A 299 22.70 -4.84 10.95
N LEU A 300 22.86 -3.72 10.26
CA LEU A 300 23.23 -3.64 8.85
C LEU A 300 24.61 -2.97 8.74
N GLU A 301 25.62 -3.70 8.31
CA GLU A 301 26.98 -3.20 8.15
C GLU A 301 27.30 -2.97 6.68
N THR A 302 27.62 -1.73 6.30
CA THR A 302 27.81 -1.32 4.89
C THR A 302 29.28 -1.05 4.56
N THR A 303 30.22 -1.79 5.14
CA THR A 303 31.67 -1.48 5.23
C THR A 303 32.47 -1.59 3.91
N VAL A 304 31.95 -1.12 2.77
CA VAL A 304 32.70 -1.09 1.50
C VAL A 304 33.28 0.32 1.26
N TYR A 305 34.61 0.35 1.28
CA TYR A 305 35.60 1.44 1.47
C TYR A 305 35.46 2.82 0.78
N THR A 306 34.35 3.20 0.14
CA THR A 306 34.19 4.60 -0.34
C THR A 306 32.76 5.14 -0.38
N THR A 307 31.72 4.33 -0.16
CA THR A 307 30.32 4.78 -0.24
C THR A 307 29.42 4.01 0.73
N GLU A 308 29.53 4.26 2.04
CA GLU A 308 28.54 3.74 2.99
C GLU A 308 27.16 4.29 2.62
N ARG A 309 26.24 3.40 2.22
CA ARG A 309 24.91 3.79 1.79
C ARG A 309 23.88 2.78 2.28
N MET A 310 22.93 3.27 3.06
CA MET A 310 21.64 2.62 3.25
C MET A 310 20.61 3.38 2.41
N GLU A 311 19.94 2.68 1.50
CA GLU A 311 18.93 3.27 0.62
C GLU A 311 17.58 2.57 0.86
N ILE A 312 16.55 3.37 1.16
CA ILE A 312 15.16 2.91 1.29
C ILE A 312 14.34 3.68 0.26
N VAL A 313 13.84 2.98 -0.76
CA VAL A 313 13.06 3.57 -1.86
C VAL A 313 11.70 2.90 -1.90
N ASN A 314 10.65 3.70 -1.71
CA ASN A 314 9.28 3.28 -1.97
C ASN A 314 8.86 3.78 -3.35
N ALA A 315 8.74 2.89 -4.32
CA ALA A 315 8.31 3.24 -5.67
C ALA A 315 6.83 3.67 -5.76
N ASN A 316 6.01 3.35 -4.75
CA ASN A 316 4.62 3.78 -4.64
C ASN A 316 4.53 5.06 -3.81
N SER A 317 4.23 6.20 -4.45
CA SER A 317 4.25 7.54 -3.82
C SER A 317 3.11 7.80 -2.83
N THR A 318 2.22 6.84 -2.59
CA THR A 318 1.04 7.03 -1.73
C THR A 318 1.22 6.61 -0.27
N THR A 319 2.37 5.99 0.08
CA THR A 319 2.61 5.45 1.43
C THR A 319 3.98 5.85 2.00
N THR A 320 4.12 5.74 3.32
CA THR A 320 5.37 6.05 4.03
C THR A 320 6.49 5.09 3.62
N ALA A 321 7.62 5.64 3.16
CA ALA A 321 8.78 4.84 2.76
C ALA A 321 9.54 4.22 3.96
N LEU A 322 9.66 4.96 5.05
CA LEU A 322 10.25 4.50 6.31
C LEU A 322 9.38 4.96 7.47
N MET A 323 8.82 4.00 8.20
CA MET A 323 8.13 4.24 9.47
C MET A 323 9.05 3.79 10.60
N VAL A 324 9.37 4.69 11.52
CA VAL A 324 10.10 4.37 12.75
C VAL A 324 9.16 4.59 13.92
N GLN A 325 8.83 3.51 14.63
CA GLN A 325 7.93 3.55 15.78
C GLN A 325 8.64 2.96 16.98
N GLN A 326 8.83 3.79 18.01
CA GLN A 326 9.33 3.34 19.30
C GLN A 326 8.14 2.89 20.15
N ASN A 327 8.08 1.60 20.48
CA ASN A 327 6.99 1.00 21.26
C ASN A 327 7.19 1.14 22.78
N THR A 328 8.18 1.93 23.20
CA THR A 328 8.43 2.25 24.61
C THR A 328 8.27 3.76 24.84
N ALA A 329 7.71 4.14 26.00
CA ALA A 329 7.45 5.56 26.28
C ALA A 329 8.72 6.39 26.57
N ASN A 330 9.85 5.74 26.85
CA ASN A 330 11.02 6.37 27.49
C ASN A 330 12.29 6.38 26.63
N ARG A 331 12.24 5.92 25.38
CA ARG A 331 13.40 5.84 24.48
C ARG A 331 13.19 6.76 23.30
N ASP A 332 14.28 7.28 22.76
CA ASP A 332 14.24 8.10 21.55
C ASP A 332 13.63 7.30 20.38
N ILE A 333 12.95 8.00 19.48
CA ILE A 333 12.32 7.42 18.28
C ILE A 333 13.40 7.12 17.24
N PHE A 334 14.33 8.07 17.03
CA PHE A 334 15.40 7.94 16.06
C PHE A 334 16.68 8.60 16.59
N VAL A 335 17.82 7.96 16.35
CA VAL A 335 19.15 8.48 16.73
C VAL A 335 20.11 8.26 15.57
N ALA A 336 20.68 9.36 15.07
CA ALA A 336 21.82 9.34 14.18
C ALA A 336 23.04 9.88 14.93
N SER A 337 24.12 9.11 14.92
CA SER A 337 25.37 9.41 15.61
C SER A 337 26.56 9.20 14.69
N ASN A 338 27.61 9.98 14.91
CA ASN A 338 28.95 9.63 14.43
C ASN A 338 29.64 8.74 15.49
N MET A 339 30.93 8.46 15.32
CA MET A 339 31.68 7.58 16.23
C MET A 339 31.75 8.09 17.69
N SER A 340 31.56 9.39 17.94
CA SER A 340 31.79 10.02 19.24
C SER A 340 30.58 10.73 19.84
N ALA A 341 29.54 11.02 19.06
CA ALA A 341 28.38 11.77 19.52
C ALA A 341 27.12 11.53 18.66
N THR A 342 25.95 11.72 19.29
CA THR A 342 24.68 11.90 18.57
C THR A 342 24.70 13.24 17.83
N VAL A 343 24.40 13.22 16.53
CA VAL A 343 24.38 14.43 15.68
C VAL A 343 22.96 14.91 15.38
N PHE A 344 22.00 13.98 15.33
CA PHE A 344 20.58 14.25 15.10
C PHE A 344 19.75 13.19 15.83
N LYS A 345 18.72 13.60 16.57
CA LYS A 345 17.78 12.66 17.18
C LYS A 345 16.35 13.21 17.19
N ILE A 346 15.39 12.29 17.17
CA ILE A 346 13.98 12.55 17.45
C ILE A 346 13.70 11.90 18.81
N ALA A 347 13.47 12.73 19.82
CA ALA A 347 13.18 12.26 21.17
C ALA A 347 11.81 11.56 21.25
N ASN A 348 11.56 10.88 22.38
CA ASN A 348 10.30 10.17 22.64
C ASN A 348 9.05 11.07 22.57
N ASN A 349 9.20 12.38 22.82
CA ASN A 349 8.14 13.38 22.74
C ASN A 349 8.02 14.06 21.37
N GLY A 350 8.82 13.65 20.39
CA GLY A 350 8.86 14.24 19.04
C GLY A 350 9.81 15.42 18.88
N ASP A 351 10.50 15.85 19.95
CA ASP A 351 11.47 16.94 19.85
C ASP A 351 12.65 16.55 18.95
N VAL A 352 12.95 17.42 17.99
CA VAL A 352 14.10 17.26 17.10
C VAL A 352 15.31 17.94 17.73
N ASN A 353 16.31 17.15 18.13
CA ASN A 353 17.55 17.65 18.70
C ASN A 353 18.68 17.48 17.71
N MET A 354 19.40 18.58 17.43
CA MET A 354 20.51 18.62 16.48
C MET A 354 21.71 19.29 17.15
N ASN A 355 22.91 18.74 16.99
CA ASN A 355 24.13 19.35 17.52
C ASN A 355 24.67 20.48 16.59
N GLY A 356 24.10 20.63 15.39
CA GLY A 356 24.42 21.68 14.42
C GLY A 356 23.28 22.69 14.24
N SER A 357 23.45 23.60 13.28
CA SER A 357 22.43 24.59 12.93
C SER A 357 21.26 23.97 12.17
N LEU A 358 20.03 24.37 12.49
CA LEU A 358 18.85 24.11 11.68
C LEU A 358 18.71 25.16 10.58
N THR A 359 18.85 24.77 9.32
CA THR A 359 18.58 25.62 8.16
C THR A 359 17.23 25.23 7.57
N ALA A 360 16.19 26.01 7.85
CA ALA A 360 14.84 25.80 7.30
C ALA A 360 14.47 26.93 6.33
N THR A 361 14.06 26.58 5.09
CA THR A 361 13.63 27.58 4.10
C THR A 361 12.29 28.21 4.46
N ASN A 362 11.36 27.42 5.01
CA ASN A 362 10.06 27.86 5.47
C ASN A 362 9.76 27.20 6.83
N ILE A 363 9.44 28.01 7.83
CA ILE A 363 8.83 27.56 9.09
C ILE A 363 7.40 28.13 9.06
N THR A 364 6.41 27.28 8.83
CA THR A 364 4.99 27.68 8.82
C THR A 364 4.39 27.54 10.22
N GLY A 365 3.48 28.45 10.58
CA GLY A 365 2.92 28.53 11.93
C GLY A 365 3.68 29.47 12.86
N ALA A 366 3.24 29.55 14.13
CA ALA A 366 3.89 30.39 15.12
C ALA A 366 5.16 29.70 15.65
N LEU A 367 6.33 30.29 15.42
CA LEU A 367 7.55 29.88 16.08
C LEU A 367 7.54 30.39 17.53
N ASN A 368 7.45 29.47 18.49
CA ASN A 368 7.58 29.83 19.90
C ASN A 368 9.05 30.09 20.24
N MET A 369 9.41 31.36 20.37
CA MET A 369 10.77 31.79 20.73
C MET A 369 11.03 31.77 22.25
N ALA A 370 10.10 31.29 23.09
CA ALA A 370 10.28 31.25 24.55
C ALA A 370 11.49 30.43 25.01
N ASN A 371 11.89 29.42 24.20
CA ASN A 371 13.04 28.56 24.49
C ASN A 371 14.31 28.97 23.72
N ALA A 372 14.30 30.09 22.99
CA ALA A 372 15.48 30.61 22.33
C ALA A 372 16.37 31.33 23.36
N THR A 373 17.33 30.61 23.95
CA THR A 373 18.20 31.12 25.03
C THR A 373 19.29 32.08 24.55
N SER A 374 19.58 32.11 23.24
CA SER A 374 20.59 32.97 22.63
C SER A 374 20.34 33.16 21.13
N GLY A 375 20.93 34.20 20.55
CA GLY A 375 20.88 34.48 19.12
C GLY A 375 20.29 35.85 18.79
N THR A 376 20.59 36.34 17.60
CA THR A 376 20.08 37.63 17.10
C THR A 376 19.05 37.36 16.01
N LEU A 377 17.81 37.82 16.20
CA LEU A 377 16.89 37.94 15.07
C LEU A 377 17.29 39.18 14.27
N ALA A 378 17.66 38.98 13.00
CA ALA A 378 18.04 40.08 12.11
C ALA A 378 16.85 41.02 11.86
N ILE A 379 17.12 42.31 11.68
CA ILE A 379 16.07 43.32 11.44
C ILE A 379 15.29 43.06 10.15
N ALA A 380 15.96 42.54 9.12
CA ALA A 380 15.31 42.11 7.88
C ALA A 380 14.20 41.05 8.11
N ARG A 381 14.16 40.43 9.29
CA ARG A 381 13.17 39.45 9.72
C ARG A 381 12.35 39.94 10.92
N GLY A 382 12.28 41.25 11.13
CA GLY A 382 11.50 41.88 12.21
C GLY A 382 12.14 41.80 13.59
N GLY A 383 13.40 41.36 13.69
CA GLY A 383 14.16 41.39 14.93
C GLY A 383 14.76 42.75 15.23
N THR A 384 15.50 42.85 16.33
CA THR A 384 16.12 44.10 16.75
C THR A 384 17.58 44.23 16.31
N GLY A 385 18.18 43.15 15.80
CA GLY A 385 19.59 43.12 15.42
C GLY A 385 20.56 43.16 16.61
N ALA A 386 20.09 43.05 17.86
CA ALA A 386 20.91 43.04 19.06
C ALA A 386 20.44 41.96 20.06
N THR A 387 21.37 41.43 20.86
CA THR A 387 21.08 40.44 21.91
C THR A 387 20.77 41.09 23.26
N THR A 388 21.16 42.35 23.47
CA THR A 388 20.99 43.08 24.74
C THR A 388 20.76 44.57 24.49
N PHE A 389 20.06 45.23 25.42
CA PHE A 389 19.82 46.68 25.42
C PHE A 389 20.18 47.29 26.77
N THR A 390 20.69 48.52 26.76
CA THR A 390 20.91 49.30 27.98
C THR A 390 19.56 49.78 28.51
N ALA A 391 19.27 49.47 29.77
CA ALA A 391 18.04 49.90 30.43
C ALA A 391 17.95 51.44 30.46
N GLY A 392 16.75 51.97 30.26
CA GLY A 392 16.48 53.41 30.28
C GLY A 392 16.85 54.17 29.01
N GLN A 393 17.53 53.57 28.02
CA GLN A 393 17.79 54.24 26.74
C GLN A 393 16.67 53.96 25.74
N VAL A 394 16.18 55.01 25.07
CA VAL A 394 15.13 54.89 24.05
C VAL A 394 15.67 54.14 22.82
N LEU A 395 14.90 53.18 22.31
CA LEU A 395 15.24 52.43 21.10
C LEU A 395 14.89 53.25 19.86
N ILE A 396 15.87 53.43 18.96
CA ILE A 396 15.70 54.17 17.71
C ILE A 396 15.80 53.18 16.54
N GLY A 397 14.73 53.10 15.75
CA GLY A 397 14.67 52.28 14.54
C GLY A 397 15.62 52.78 13.45
N ASN A 398 16.26 51.85 12.74
CA ASN A 398 16.97 52.11 11.49
C ASN A 398 16.64 51.00 10.47
N THR A 399 16.79 51.29 9.17
CA THR A 399 16.47 50.39 8.07
C THR A 399 17.62 49.45 7.68
N THR A 400 18.85 49.72 8.12
CA THR A 400 20.06 49.00 7.66
C THR A 400 20.94 48.39 8.76
N THR A 401 20.81 48.84 10.01
CA THR A 401 21.64 48.39 11.15
C THR A 401 20.79 48.07 12.37
N SER A 402 21.34 47.35 13.34
CA SER A 402 20.76 47.10 14.68
C SER A 402 20.08 48.34 15.27
N LEU A 403 19.01 48.15 16.05
CA LEU A 403 18.35 49.25 16.77
C LEU A 403 19.39 50.06 17.54
N LEU A 404 19.32 51.38 17.39
CA LEU A 404 20.27 52.30 18.01
C LEU A 404 19.80 52.65 19.42
N GLN A 405 20.76 52.83 20.32
CA GLN A 405 20.56 53.42 21.64
C GLN A 405 21.63 54.50 21.87
N THR A 406 21.29 55.51 22.65
CA THR A 406 22.23 56.57 23.03
C THR A 406 21.99 57.02 24.46
N ALA A 407 23.08 57.29 25.19
CA ALA A 407 23.00 57.87 26.53
C ALA A 407 22.39 59.28 26.52
N ASN A 408 22.39 59.96 25.37
CA ASN A 408 21.83 61.29 25.21
C ASN A 408 20.30 61.31 25.07
N LEU A 409 19.62 60.16 24.99
CA LEU A 409 18.17 60.06 24.91
C LEU A 409 17.68 58.98 25.88
N THR A 410 17.37 59.42 27.10
CA THR A 410 17.07 58.53 28.22
C THR A 410 15.61 58.69 28.66
N TRP A 411 14.92 57.57 28.82
CA TRP A 411 13.65 57.47 29.52
C TRP A 411 13.89 56.91 30.92
N ASP A 412 13.76 57.76 31.93
CA ASP A 412 13.78 57.34 33.32
C ASP A 412 12.44 56.65 33.65
N ILE A 413 12.49 55.31 33.68
CA ILE A 413 11.33 54.45 33.93
C ILE A 413 10.77 54.68 35.33
N ALA A 414 11.61 54.88 36.34
CA ALA A 414 11.19 55.01 37.72
C ALA A 414 10.35 56.28 37.95
N ASN A 415 10.73 57.38 37.28
CA ASN A 415 10.08 58.69 37.47
C ASN A 415 9.17 59.12 36.31
N SER A 416 9.13 58.33 35.22
CA SER A 416 8.44 58.65 33.97
C SER A 416 8.85 60.03 33.42
N ARG A 417 10.14 60.20 33.12
CA ARG A 417 10.76 61.45 32.67
C ARG A 417 11.63 61.23 31.44
N LEU A 418 11.58 62.17 30.49
CA LEU A 418 12.42 62.18 29.30
C LEU A 418 13.62 63.10 29.51
N GLY A 419 14.83 62.54 29.35
CA GLY A 419 16.10 63.26 29.36
C GLY A 419 16.70 63.34 27.95
N ILE A 420 17.06 64.55 27.53
CA ILE A 420 17.84 64.81 26.32
C ILE A 420 19.17 65.45 26.76
N GLY A 421 20.29 64.80 26.45
CA GLY A 421 21.62 65.20 26.93
C GLY A 421 21.86 64.92 28.43
N THR A 422 20.95 64.17 29.09
CA THR A 422 21.07 63.77 30.49
C THR A 422 20.41 62.43 30.75
N ALA A 423 21.06 61.59 31.56
CA ALA A 423 20.51 60.31 32.03
C ALA A 423 19.69 60.44 33.32
N THR A 424 19.72 61.61 33.96
CA THR A 424 19.05 61.87 35.26
C THR A 424 18.14 63.10 35.16
N PRO A 425 17.03 63.01 34.40
CA PRO A 425 16.11 64.13 34.23
C PRO A 425 15.45 64.55 35.56
N ILE A 426 15.44 65.85 35.86
CA ILE A 426 14.91 66.40 37.13
C ILE A 426 13.40 66.71 37.03
N THR A 427 12.88 66.87 35.82
CA THR A 427 11.46 67.12 35.54
C THR A 427 10.99 66.25 34.37
N LYS A 428 9.70 66.31 34.01
CA LYS A 428 9.09 65.48 32.95
C LYS A 428 9.81 65.55 31.61
N LEU A 429 10.29 66.73 31.22
CA LEU A 429 11.18 66.94 30.10
C LEU A 429 12.38 67.76 30.57
N HIS A 430 13.57 67.16 30.55
CA HIS A 430 14.81 67.84 30.88
C HIS A 430 15.75 67.78 29.67
N VAL A 431 16.01 68.94 29.07
CA VAL A 431 16.92 69.10 27.94
C VAL A 431 18.16 69.84 28.42
N VAL A 432 19.33 69.20 28.29
CA VAL A 432 20.62 69.86 28.48
C VAL A 432 21.11 70.31 27.10
N GLY A 433 20.86 71.58 26.78
CA GLY A 433 21.15 72.18 25.47
C GLY A 433 20.10 73.20 25.05
N GLU A 434 20.19 73.67 23.80
CA GLU A 434 19.23 74.61 23.21
C GLU A 434 17.96 73.92 22.73
N ILE A 435 16.84 74.66 22.74
CA ILE A 435 15.57 74.24 22.14
C ILE A 435 15.26 75.19 20.98
N ILE A 436 15.34 74.67 19.75
CA ILE A 436 14.94 75.39 18.54
C ILE A 436 13.52 74.91 18.16
N ALA A 437 12.54 75.81 18.26
CA ALA A 437 11.15 75.55 17.87
C ALA A 437 10.77 76.39 16.65
N THR A 438 10.25 75.75 15.60
CA THR A 438 9.84 76.42 14.34
C THR A 438 8.38 76.86 14.33
N ASP A 439 7.65 76.60 15.41
CA ASP A 439 6.24 76.96 15.59
C ASP A 439 6.02 77.41 17.05
N ASN A 440 4.79 77.75 17.41
CA ASN A 440 4.42 78.32 18.71
C ASN A 440 4.76 77.39 19.88
N ILE A 441 5.42 77.95 20.90
CA ILE A 441 5.51 77.36 22.24
C ILE A 441 4.40 77.99 23.09
N ILE A 442 3.27 77.28 23.22
CA ILE A 442 2.14 77.71 24.06
C ILE A 442 2.35 77.15 25.47
N SER A 443 2.62 78.03 26.44
CA SER A 443 2.83 77.65 27.84
C SER A 443 1.68 78.12 28.73
N TYR A 444 1.35 77.31 29.75
CA TYR A 444 0.30 77.62 30.74
C TYR A 444 -1.09 77.91 30.12
N TYR A 445 -1.96 78.58 30.88
CA TYR A 445 -3.31 78.96 30.50
C TYR A 445 -3.52 80.47 30.72
N SER A 446 -4.21 81.10 29.76
CA SER A 446 -4.51 82.53 29.81
C SER A 446 -5.99 82.86 29.98
N ASP A 447 -6.88 81.88 29.76
CA ASP A 447 -8.33 82.02 29.91
C ASP A 447 -8.70 82.45 31.33
N GLU A 448 -9.50 83.52 31.45
CA GLU A 448 -9.92 84.09 32.73
C GLU A 448 -10.83 83.17 33.52
N ARG A 449 -11.59 82.28 32.86
CA ARG A 449 -12.49 81.33 33.53
C ARG A 449 -11.74 80.26 34.32
N LEU A 450 -10.46 80.08 34.02
CA LEU A 450 -9.55 79.18 34.73
C LEU A 450 -8.81 79.90 35.86
N LYS A 451 -9.20 81.13 36.21
CA LYS A 451 -8.52 81.99 37.19
C LYS A 451 -9.50 82.50 38.24
N THR A 452 -9.04 82.51 39.50
CA THR A 452 -9.68 83.29 40.57
C THR A 452 -8.88 84.57 40.76
N LYS A 453 -9.48 85.74 40.55
CA LYS A 453 -8.79 87.03 40.71
C LYS A 453 -8.54 87.29 42.20
N LEU A 454 -7.26 87.34 42.59
CA LEU A 454 -6.84 87.58 43.98
C LEU A 454 -6.72 89.08 44.33
N GLY A 455 -6.58 89.94 43.33
CA GLY A 455 -6.42 91.38 43.50
C GLY A 455 -5.89 92.05 42.23
N ASP A 456 -5.72 93.37 42.28
CA ASP A 456 -5.03 94.15 41.24
C ASP A 456 -3.52 94.24 41.54
N ILE A 457 -2.72 94.58 40.52
CA ILE A 457 -1.29 94.83 40.69
C ILE A 457 -1.14 96.20 41.36
N ASN A 458 -0.70 96.22 42.62
CA ASN A 458 -0.55 97.44 43.40
C ASN A 458 0.78 98.14 43.11
N GLU A 459 0.74 99.46 42.93
CA GLU A 459 1.91 100.32 42.66
C GLU A 459 2.85 99.79 41.53
N PRO A 460 2.33 99.42 40.34
CA PRO A 460 3.11 98.78 39.29
C PRO A 460 4.30 99.64 38.82
N LEU A 461 4.19 100.97 38.81
CA LEU A 461 5.34 101.84 38.51
C LEU A 461 6.46 101.72 39.54
N LYS A 462 6.11 101.57 40.82
CA LYS A 462 7.11 101.42 41.89
C LYS A 462 7.81 100.07 41.82
N ILE A 463 7.13 99.03 41.34
CA ILE A 463 7.71 97.72 41.07
C ILE A 463 8.81 97.86 40.01
N ILE A 464 8.47 98.40 38.82
CA ILE A 464 9.45 98.51 37.73
C ILE A 464 10.59 99.49 38.04
N ASN A 465 10.32 100.57 38.79
CA ASN A 465 11.34 101.56 39.17
C ASN A 465 12.42 101.01 40.13
N LYS A 466 12.19 99.85 40.75
CA LYS A 466 13.19 99.15 41.58
C LYS A 466 14.06 98.19 40.78
N LEU A 467 13.74 97.95 39.51
CA LEU A 467 14.46 97.01 38.66
C LEU A 467 15.47 97.75 37.79
N ASN A 468 16.65 97.17 37.62
CA ASN A 468 17.70 97.71 36.76
C ASN A 468 18.04 96.71 35.65
N GLY A 469 17.92 97.13 34.39
CA GLY A 469 18.40 96.38 33.24
C GLY A 469 19.89 96.61 33.04
N PHE A 470 20.63 95.54 32.80
CA PHE A 470 22.08 95.61 32.56
C PHE A 470 22.52 94.60 31.51
N TYR A 471 23.67 94.88 30.88
CA TYR A 471 24.36 93.92 30.03
C TYR A 471 25.33 93.09 30.87
N TYR A 472 25.45 91.81 30.56
CA TYR A 472 26.40 90.92 31.24
C TYR A 472 27.02 89.92 30.27
N ILE A 473 28.11 89.30 30.73
CA ILE A 473 28.69 88.06 30.19
C ILE A 473 28.83 87.08 31.36
N PRO A 474 28.82 85.76 31.13
CA PRO A 474 29.04 84.78 32.20
C PRO A 474 30.38 85.01 32.92
N ASN A 475 30.31 85.12 34.25
CA ASN A 475 31.50 85.24 35.11
C ASN A 475 32.14 83.85 35.36
N GLU A 476 33.22 83.81 36.15
CA GLU A 476 33.93 82.57 36.47
C GLU A 476 33.03 81.54 37.17
N LEU A 477 32.17 81.97 38.09
CA LEU A 477 31.23 81.10 38.80
C LEU A 477 30.23 80.46 37.83
N ALA A 478 29.68 81.22 36.89
CA ALA A 478 28.79 80.70 35.86
C ALA A 478 29.51 79.66 34.97
N ARG A 479 30.76 79.94 34.59
CA ARG A 479 31.59 79.03 33.78
C ARG A 479 31.90 77.70 34.48
N ILE A 480 32.25 77.74 35.77
CA ILE A 480 32.48 76.54 36.58
C ILE A 480 31.20 75.69 36.68
N ASN A 481 30.02 76.33 36.62
CA ASN A 481 28.72 75.67 36.62
C ASN A 481 28.20 75.31 35.21
N GLY A 482 29.06 75.33 34.17
CA GLY A 482 28.73 74.86 32.83
C GLY A 482 28.07 75.88 31.91
N ILE A 483 27.97 77.15 32.32
CA ILE A 483 27.49 78.24 31.46
C ILE A 483 28.69 78.84 30.73
N THR A 484 28.92 78.39 29.50
CA THR A 484 30.14 78.68 28.73
C THR A 484 29.96 79.69 27.60
N ASN A 485 28.75 80.23 27.42
CA ASN A 485 28.50 81.33 26.48
C ASN A 485 29.46 82.49 26.75
N THR A 486 29.87 83.18 25.68
CA THR A 486 30.73 84.36 25.73
C THR A 486 30.07 85.61 25.17
N ASP A 487 28.82 85.50 24.77
CA ASP A 487 28.11 86.57 24.10
C ASP A 487 27.61 87.58 25.13
N LYS A 488 27.53 88.85 24.70
CA LYS A 488 26.98 89.91 25.54
C LYS A 488 25.46 89.76 25.59
N GLU A 489 24.93 89.46 26.77
CA GLU A 489 23.50 89.32 27.03
C GLU A 489 22.94 90.54 27.76
N ILE A 490 21.62 90.70 27.72
CA ILE A 490 20.87 91.71 28.46
C ILE A 490 19.96 91.00 29.47
N GLY A 491 19.86 91.51 30.69
CA GLY A 491 19.00 90.91 31.70
C GLY A 491 18.68 91.79 32.88
N LEU A 492 17.95 91.18 33.82
CA LEU A 492 17.58 91.70 35.13
C LEU A 492 18.20 90.85 36.23
N SER A 493 18.37 91.46 37.41
CA SER A 493 18.78 90.76 38.64
C SER A 493 17.60 89.96 39.18
N ALA A 494 17.73 88.63 39.20
CA ALA A 494 16.71 87.75 39.79
C ALA A 494 16.49 88.06 41.28
N GLN A 495 17.53 88.50 41.99
CA GLN A 495 17.47 88.89 43.40
C GLN A 495 16.68 90.18 43.61
N ASP A 496 16.83 91.18 42.73
CA ASP A 496 16.05 92.42 42.86
C ASP A 496 14.59 92.19 42.51
N VAL A 497 14.33 91.32 41.54
CA VAL A 497 12.97 90.96 41.18
C VAL A 497 12.31 90.13 42.28
N GLN A 498 13.03 89.22 42.94
CA GLN A 498 12.49 88.44 44.06
C GLN A 498 11.97 89.33 45.20
N LYS A 499 12.56 90.50 45.43
CA LYS A 499 12.12 91.45 46.47
C LYS A 499 10.77 92.10 46.16
N VAL A 500 10.35 92.12 44.90
CA VAL A 500 9.13 92.82 44.44
C VAL A 500 8.09 91.89 43.82
N LEU A 501 8.52 90.79 43.19
CA LEU A 501 7.71 89.78 42.50
C LEU A 501 8.32 88.38 42.73
N PRO A 502 8.31 87.85 43.97
CA PRO A 502 8.89 86.55 44.28
C PRO A 502 8.24 85.39 43.49
N GLU A 503 6.98 85.54 43.07
CA GLU A 503 6.19 84.52 42.38
C GLU A 503 6.67 84.15 40.97
N ILE A 504 7.53 84.97 40.36
CA ILE A 504 8.11 84.70 39.04
C ILE A 504 9.55 84.22 39.10
N VAL A 505 10.13 84.12 40.30
CA VAL A 505 11.52 83.71 40.54
C VAL A 505 11.56 82.25 40.97
N GLN A 506 12.48 81.48 40.40
CA GLN A 506 12.64 80.05 40.65
C GLN A 506 14.12 79.70 40.80
N ILE A 507 14.43 78.50 41.30
CA ILE A 507 15.81 77.97 41.31
C ILE A 507 16.28 77.78 39.87
N ALA A 508 17.51 78.19 39.58
CA ALA A 508 18.14 78.09 38.27
C ALA A 508 18.28 76.62 37.85
N PRO A 509 18.10 76.28 36.56
CA PRO A 509 18.07 74.89 36.11
C PRO A 509 19.32 74.06 36.47
N PHE A 510 20.51 74.66 36.41
CA PHE A 510 21.77 73.98 36.75
C PHE A 510 21.89 73.65 38.25
N ASP A 511 21.17 74.41 39.09
CA ASP A 511 21.13 74.27 40.54
C ASP A 511 19.84 73.58 41.02
N LEU A 512 19.01 73.08 40.10
CA LEU A 512 17.75 72.45 40.46
C LEU A 512 17.97 70.99 40.88
N ALA A 513 17.36 70.59 41.99
CA ALA A 513 17.24 69.20 42.43
C ALA A 513 15.81 68.93 42.93
N THR A 514 15.51 67.66 43.21
CA THR A 514 14.24 67.24 43.81
C THR A 514 14.52 66.44 45.06
N ASP A 515 13.86 66.76 46.17
CA ASP A 515 13.93 65.98 47.40
C ASP A 515 13.08 64.69 47.31
N ASP A 516 13.17 63.83 48.34
CA ASP A 516 12.42 62.57 48.40
C ASP A 516 10.89 62.77 48.37
N ASN A 517 10.40 63.99 48.66
CA ASN A 517 8.99 64.35 48.67
C ASN A 517 8.52 64.98 47.34
N GLY A 518 9.41 65.15 46.36
CA GLY A 518 9.07 65.77 45.08
C GLY A 518 9.19 67.30 45.05
N ASN A 519 9.68 67.93 46.11
CA ASN A 519 9.88 69.38 46.17
C ASN A 519 11.15 69.79 45.42
N LYS A 520 11.08 70.93 44.72
CA LYS A 520 12.23 71.54 44.04
C LYS A 520 13.14 72.22 45.06
N ILE A 521 14.39 71.79 45.14
CA ILE A 521 15.40 72.33 46.07
C ILE A 521 16.68 72.71 45.31
N SER A 522 17.51 73.55 45.94
CA SER A 522 18.84 73.88 45.41
C SER A 522 19.78 72.69 45.59
N LYS A 523 20.48 72.31 44.51
CA LYS A 523 21.47 71.23 44.48
C LYS A 523 22.73 71.63 45.25
N SER A 524 23.17 72.88 45.09
CA SER A 524 24.37 73.43 45.75
C SER A 524 24.11 73.94 47.16
N GLY A 525 22.86 74.28 47.49
CA GLY A 525 22.49 74.97 48.73
C GLY A 525 22.56 76.50 48.64
N GLU A 526 23.16 77.03 47.58
CA GLU A 526 23.34 78.48 47.37
C GLU A 526 22.08 79.17 46.81
N ASN A 527 21.10 78.39 46.33
CA ASN A 527 19.87 78.89 45.72
C ASN A 527 20.13 79.85 44.55
N TYR A 528 20.89 79.43 43.55
CA TYR A 528 21.02 80.23 42.33
C TYR A 528 19.64 80.41 41.70
N LEU A 529 19.31 81.64 41.30
CA LEU A 529 17.95 82.01 40.89
C LEU A 529 17.86 82.26 39.39
N THR A 530 16.69 81.98 38.83
CA THR A 530 16.25 82.36 37.49
C THR A 530 14.83 82.92 37.55
N MET A 531 14.28 83.36 36.43
CA MET A 531 12.94 83.94 36.38
C MET A 531 12.19 83.73 35.07
N SER A 532 10.87 83.81 35.16
CA SER A 532 9.94 83.86 34.02
C SER A 532 9.76 85.29 33.51
N TYR A 533 10.60 85.72 32.56
CA TYR A 533 10.53 87.07 31.96
C TYR A 533 9.15 87.40 31.38
N GLU A 534 8.47 86.42 30.78
CA GLU A 534 7.14 86.57 30.18
C GLU A 534 6.08 87.03 31.20
N ARG A 535 6.28 86.72 32.49
CA ARG A 535 5.36 87.09 33.57
C ARG A 535 5.53 88.52 34.06
N LEU A 536 6.51 89.28 33.55
CA LEU A 536 6.59 90.73 33.76
C LEU A 536 5.59 91.51 32.88
N ALA A 537 5.09 90.91 31.80
CA ALA A 537 4.20 91.60 30.85
C ALA A 537 2.95 92.22 31.50
N PRO A 538 2.21 91.52 32.40
CA PRO A 538 1.07 92.14 33.11
C PRO A 538 1.48 93.36 33.95
N VAL A 539 2.66 93.34 34.56
CA VAL A 539 3.17 94.46 35.36
C VAL A 539 3.47 95.66 34.46
N PHE A 540 4.07 95.43 33.30
CA PHE A 540 4.31 96.49 32.31
C PHE A 540 3.01 97.12 31.81
N VAL A 541 1.98 96.31 31.55
CA VAL A 541 0.67 96.82 31.13
C VAL A 541 0.08 97.75 32.17
N GLU A 542 0.05 97.35 33.46
CA GLU A 542 -0.50 98.20 34.52
C GLU A 542 0.39 99.40 34.85
N ALA A 543 1.71 99.27 34.73
CA ALA A 543 2.64 100.39 34.92
C ALA A 543 2.47 101.47 33.83
N ILE A 544 2.25 101.08 32.58
CA ILE A 544 1.99 102.01 31.47
C ILE A 544 0.67 102.75 31.69
N LYS A 545 -0.39 102.05 32.13
CA LYS A 545 -1.66 102.68 32.51
C LYS A 545 -1.49 103.68 33.65
N GLU A 546 -0.74 103.31 34.70
CA GLU A 546 -0.46 104.23 35.81
C GLU A 546 0.34 105.46 35.34
N LEU A 547 1.30 105.29 34.42
CA LEU A 547 2.08 106.38 33.85
C LEU A 547 1.23 107.34 33.00
N GLU A 548 0.36 106.79 32.16
CA GLU A 548 -0.59 107.56 31.35
C GLU A 548 -1.48 108.43 32.24
N GLN A 549 -2.02 107.86 33.33
CA GLN A 549 -2.83 108.64 34.28
C GLN A 549 -2.03 109.78 34.93
N LYS A 550 -0.77 109.54 35.32
CA LYS A 550 0.09 110.61 35.86
C LYS A 550 0.39 111.70 34.83
N ASN A 551 0.57 111.34 33.56
CA ASN A 551 0.76 112.31 32.49
C ASN A 551 -0.48 113.16 32.23
N ILE A 552 -1.68 112.56 32.22
CA ILE A 552 -2.95 113.30 32.10
C ILE A 552 -3.08 114.32 33.24
N VAL A 553 -2.76 113.92 34.47
CA VAL A 553 -2.78 114.83 35.63
C VAL A 553 -1.75 115.97 35.49
N LEU A 554 -0.56 115.69 34.97
CA LEU A 554 0.47 116.70 34.71
C LEU A 554 0.05 117.69 33.61
N GLU A 555 -0.53 117.21 32.51
CA GLU A 555 -1.03 118.05 31.43
C GLU A 555 -2.15 118.98 31.90
N GLN A 556 -3.11 118.47 32.68
CA GLN A 556 -4.16 119.28 33.31
C GLN A 556 -3.56 120.35 34.23
N ARG A 557 -2.54 120.00 35.03
CA ARG A 557 -1.85 120.96 35.90
C ARG A 557 -1.15 122.05 35.09
N ASN A 558 -0.52 121.71 33.97
CA ASN A 558 0.11 122.67 33.07
C ASN A 558 -0.92 123.61 32.42
N ALA A 559 -2.05 123.09 31.93
CA ALA A 559 -3.12 123.90 31.37
C ALA A 559 -3.69 124.90 32.40
N ILE A 560 -3.88 124.47 33.65
CA ILE A 560 -4.31 125.35 34.74
C ILE A 560 -3.26 126.45 35.02
N LEU A 561 -1.97 126.10 34.98
CA LEU A 561 -0.88 127.06 35.19
C LEU A 561 -0.79 128.07 34.04
N GLU A 562 -0.94 127.64 32.79
CA GLU A 562 -1.00 128.52 31.62
C GLU A 562 -2.16 129.50 31.72
N GLN A 563 -3.36 129.03 32.07
CA GLN A 563 -4.51 129.89 32.28
C GLN A 563 -4.27 130.92 33.39
N LYS A 564 -3.63 130.51 34.50
CA LYS A 564 -3.25 131.44 35.57
C LYS A 564 -2.24 132.49 35.11
N ASN A 565 -1.26 132.11 34.28
CA ASN A 565 -0.28 133.03 33.72
C ASN A 565 -0.90 134.04 32.74
N ILE A 566 -1.86 133.62 31.90
CA ILE A 566 -2.63 134.53 31.04
C ILE A 566 -3.33 135.57 31.90
N VAL A 567 -4.10 135.13 32.91
CA VAL A 567 -4.81 136.03 33.83
C VAL A 567 -3.86 136.99 34.56
N LEU A 568 -2.67 136.53 34.95
CA LEU A 568 -1.68 137.37 35.60
C LEU A 568 -1.09 138.41 34.64
N THR A 569 -0.84 138.01 33.38
CA THR A 569 -0.31 138.88 32.32
C THR A 569 -1.32 139.98 31.96
N ASP A 570 -2.59 139.62 31.85
CA ASP A 570 -3.68 140.59 31.64
C ASP A 570 -3.73 141.60 32.80
N LYS A 571 -3.71 141.12 34.05
CA LYS A 571 -3.66 142.00 35.24
C LYS A 571 -2.43 142.91 35.23
N TYR A 572 -1.26 142.39 34.86
CA TYR A 572 -0.03 143.16 34.76
C TYR A 572 -0.13 144.25 33.68
N ASN A 573 -0.67 143.92 32.51
CA ASN A 573 -0.87 144.87 31.41
C ASN A 573 -1.87 145.96 31.80
N THR A 574 -2.99 145.62 32.44
CA THR A 574 -3.94 146.62 32.98
C THR A 574 -3.26 147.54 33.98
N LEU A 575 -2.47 147.01 34.91
CA LEU A 575 -1.72 147.82 35.86
C LEU A 575 -0.69 148.73 35.17
N LEU A 576 -0.01 148.23 34.14
CA LEU A 576 0.96 149.00 33.36
C LEU A 576 0.28 150.14 32.60
N GLU A 577 -0.89 149.90 32.02
CA GLU A 577 -1.74 150.92 31.40
C GLU A 577 -2.17 151.98 32.41
N ASP A 578 -2.65 151.57 33.59
CA ASP A 578 -3.02 152.47 34.68
C ASP A 578 -1.84 153.37 35.11
N ILE A 579 -0.66 152.78 35.32
CA ILE A 579 0.57 153.52 35.66
C ILE A 579 0.96 154.48 34.53
N THR A 580 0.84 154.06 33.27
CA THR A 580 1.19 154.89 32.11
C THR A 580 0.25 156.08 31.98
N MET A 581 -1.05 155.87 32.23
CA MET A 581 -2.05 156.95 32.24
C MET A 581 -1.79 157.94 33.38
N ILE A 582 -1.40 157.46 34.56
CA ILE A 582 -0.99 158.29 35.70
C ILE A 582 0.25 159.13 35.33
N LYS A 583 1.30 158.51 34.75
CA LYS A 583 2.51 159.23 34.29
C LYS A 583 2.18 160.31 33.25
N LYS A 584 1.29 160.01 32.30
CA LYS A 584 0.87 160.98 31.27
C LYS A 584 0.12 162.16 31.88
N LYS A 585 -0.74 161.95 32.88
CA LYS A 585 -1.38 163.04 33.64
C LYS A 585 -0.35 163.91 34.37
N LEU A 586 0.67 163.31 34.98
CA LEU A 586 1.75 164.03 35.66
C LEU A 586 2.68 164.85 34.72
N LEU A 587 2.77 164.50 33.43
CA LEU A 587 3.57 165.22 32.42
C LEU A 587 2.81 166.34 31.69
N ILE A 588 1.48 166.42 31.82
CA ILE A 588 0.61 167.41 31.15
C ILE A 588 0.27 168.59 32.06
N GLU A 589 0.81 168.66 33.29
CA GLU A 589 0.78 169.89 34.07
C GLU A 589 1.95 170.81 33.68
N PRO A 590 1.72 171.93 32.96
CA PRO A 590 2.66 173.04 33.01
C PRO A 590 2.47 173.75 34.36
N GLN A 591 3.56 173.83 35.13
CA GLN A 591 3.81 175.03 35.94
C GLN A 591 4.47 176.07 35.03
#